data_AF-A0A4Y2N8S0-F1
#
_entry.id   AF-A0A4Y2N8S0-F1
#
_cell.length_a   1.000
_cell.length_b   1.000
_cell.length_c   1.000
_cell.angle_alpha   90.00
_cell.angle_beta   90.00
_cell.angle_gamma   90.00
#
_symmetry.space_group_name_H-M   'P 1'
#
loop_
_entity.id
_entity.type
_entity.pdbx_description
1 polymer ?
#
loop_
_entity_poly.entity_id
_entity_poly.type
_entity_poly.pdbx_seq_one_letter_code
_entity_poly.pdbx_strand_id
1 'polypeptide(L)'
;INPEVICSLGDFCLNSSILDGTDYCSTFPVMCDNGNVSRDFSAVMYNKLMTSQNINSSVMALLRKPLQEFFKCEISSGKAKRICNTEDVVMGSYFSSTNIFNLCFTLNSVWSQPHKKTLKVRKSEKIEMEFYIDISDREKNINKGKIQLPRYSYPSIPSIQLVAHSPFLTASPFVSGHEFVAGKEYKIKLKQEERHLLPPPYETNCTNYMAEWSARNGVAPLNERMVVEECKYKNCREEMECVPFSIDYPHNETVCKFCKNCSIDQQLVEKCTRLQQIYNQPCDFVTYRMDVEEKLIYFEQRVVCNNSCIKSSYNVLCPFIRLQNAQWTPKVNWNAHDYYVMQWRTGQVASLPSGKWE
;
A
#
# COMPACT_ATOMS: atom_id res chain seq x y z
N ILE A 1 -0.01 -8.53 2.12
CA ILE A 1 -0.61 -9.83 1.75
C ILE A 1 -0.07 -10.86 2.74
N ASN A 2 -0.88 -11.84 3.16
CA ASN A 2 -0.48 -12.90 4.08
C ASN A 2 0.25 -14.04 3.32
N PRO A 3 1.57 -14.23 3.50
CA PRO A 3 2.33 -15.25 2.77
C PRO A 3 1.93 -16.69 3.14
N GLU A 4 1.55 -16.93 4.40
CA GLU A 4 1.09 -18.24 4.86
C GLU A 4 -0.19 -18.68 4.12
N VAL A 5 -1.12 -17.74 3.94
CA VAL A 5 -2.34 -17.99 3.17
C VAL A 5 -2.00 -18.31 1.72
N ILE A 6 -1.05 -17.60 1.09
CA ILE A 6 -0.60 -17.92 -0.27
C ILE A 6 -0.11 -19.36 -0.35
N CYS A 7 0.74 -19.79 0.58
CA CYS A 7 1.24 -21.17 0.60
C CYS A 7 0.13 -22.21 0.78
N SER A 8 -0.97 -21.86 1.46
CA SER A 8 -2.11 -22.77 1.64
C SER A 8 -3.03 -22.88 0.42
N LEU A 9 -2.98 -21.91 -0.51
CA LEU A 9 -3.84 -21.88 -1.69
C LEU A 9 -3.38 -22.82 -2.82
N GLY A 10 -2.21 -23.43 -2.72
CA GLY A 10 -1.67 -24.36 -3.71
C GLY A 10 -0.14 -24.39 -3.72
N ASP A 11 0.45 -24.85 -4.82
CA ASP A 11 1.90 -24.99 -4.98
C ASP A 11 2.60 -23.64 -5.24
N PHE A 12 2.33 -22.63 -4.41
CA PHE A 12 2.89 -21.28 -4.51
C PHE A 12 4.11 -21.06 -3.63
N CYS A 13 4.55 -22.08 -2.88
CA CYS A 13 5.70 -21.98 -1.99
C CYS A 13 6.69 -23.11 -2.23
N LEU A 14 7.97 -22.76 -2.24
CA LEU A 14 9.08 -23.73 -2.30
C LEU A 14 9.64 -23.90 -0.89
N ASN A 15 9.79 -25.16 -0.48
CA ASN A 15 10.36 -25.52 0.81
C ASN A 15 11.88 -25.28 0.82
N SER A 16 12.46 -25.03 1.99
CA SER A 16 13.88 -24.75 2.18
C SER A 16 14.79 -25.83 1.58
N SER A 17 14.37 -27.10 1.61
CA SER A 17 15.15 -28.22 1.06
C SER A 17 15.42 -28.11 -0.45
N ILE A 18 14.53 -27.46 -1.21
CA ILE A 18 14.72 -27.19 -2.63
C ILE A 18 15.72 -26.04 -2.82
N LEU A 19 15.73 -25.07 -1.90
CA LEU A 19 16.58 -23.89 -1.94
C LEU A 19 18.03 -24.20 -1.53
N ASP A 20 18.25 -25.16 -0.63
CA ASP A 20 19.59 -25.59 -0.18
C ASP A 20 20.45 -26.15 -1.33
N GLY A 21 19.82 -26.62 -2.42
CA GLY A 21 20.50 -27.04 -3.65
C GLY A 21 20.83 -25.90 -4.62
N THR A 22 20.48 -24.66 -4.29
CA THR A 22 20.65 -23.48 -5.15
C THR A 22 21.59 -22.47 -4.51
N ASP A 23 22.18 -21.57 -5.30
CA ASP A 23 23.02 -20.46 -4.80
C ASP A 23 22.17 -19.33 -4.16
N TYR A 24 21.10 -19.69 -3.45
CA TYR A 24 20.13 -18.75 -2.89
C TYR A 24 20.80 -17.82 -1.87
N CYS A 25 21.66 -18.37 -1.00
CA CYS A 25 22.33 -17.60 0.04
C CYS A 25 23.42 -16.65 -0.48
N SER A 26 23.93 -16.84 -1.71
CA SER A 26 24.79 -15.84 -2.34
C SER A 26 23.98 -14.63 -2.80
N THR A 27 22.77 -14.87 -3.31
CA THR A 27 21.88 -13.83 -3.82
C THR A 27 21.15 -13.09 -2.69
N PHE A 28 20.74 -13.84 -1.65
CA PHE A 28 19.97 -13.33 -0.51
C PHE A 28 20.63 -13.69 0.83
N PRO A 29 21.85 -13.20 1.10
CA PRO A 29 22.61 -13.57 2.31
C PRO A 29 21.88 -13.18 3.61
N VAL A 30 21.02 -12.16 3.57
CA VAL A 30 20.21 -11.71 4.71
C VAL A 30 19.15 -12.72 5.18
N MET A 31 18.84 -13.71 4.34
CA MET A 31 17.86 -14.76 4.64
C MET A 31 18.50 -16.03 5.20
N CYS A 32 19.83 -16.06 5.32
CA CYS A 32 20.59 -17.25 5.67
C CYS A 32 21.38 -17.05 6.98
N ASP A 33 21.50 -18.13 7.75
CA ASP A 33 22.38 -18.20 8.92
C ASP A 33 23.50 -19.18 8.63
N ASN A 34 24.74 -18.69 8.66
CA ASN A 34 25.94 -19.46 8.31
C ASN A 34 25.85 -20.16 6.95
N GLY A 35 25.30 -19.46 5.94
CA GLY A 35 25.18 -19.96 4.57
C GLY A 35 24.02 -20.93 4.33
N ASN A 36 23.21 -21.24 5.35
CA ASN A 36 22.04 -22.11 5.21
C ASN A 36 20.74 -21.32 5.42
N VAL A 37 19.70 -21.71 4.67
CA VAL A 37 18.35 -21.18 4.88
C VAL A 37 17.74 -21.87 6.11
N SER A 38 16.90 -21.16 6.88
CA SER A 38 16.18 -21.78 8.01
C SER A 38 15.31 -22.94 7.52
N ARG A 39 15.25 -24.06 8.26
CA ARG A 39 14.50 -25.26 7.84
C ARG A 39 13.00 -25.04 7.66
N ASP A 40 12.46 -24.01 8.29
CA ASP A 40 11.06 -23.63 8.22
C ASP A 40 10.80 -22.45 7.28
N PHE A 41 11.83 -22.01 6.54
CA PHE A 41 11.69 -20.98 5.54
C PHE A 41 10.91 -21.50 4.33
N SER A 42 10.08 -20.63 3.75
CA SER A 42 9.35 -20.91 2.53
C SER A 42 9.48 -19.75 1.55
N ALA A 43 10.03 -20.02 0.36
CA ALA A 43 10.07 -19.02 -0.71
C ALA A 43 8.71 -18.93 -1.40
N VAL A 44 8.07 -17.76 -1.31
CA VAL A 44 6.74 -17.51 -1.84
C VAL A 44 6.82 -16.99 -3.28
N MET A 45 6.13 -17.69 -4.19
CA MET A 45 6.08 -17.40 -5.62
C MET A 45 4.88 -16.49 -5.94
N TYR A 46 4.95 -15.22 -5.52
CA TYR A 46 3.86 -14.25 -5.73
C TYR A 46 3.41 -14.15 -7.20
N ASN A 47 4.36 -14.14 -8.15
CA ASN A 47 4.06 -14.12 -9.58
C ASN A 47 3.28 -15.35 -10.02
N LYS A 48 3.58 -16.54 -9.44
CA LYS A 48 2.87 -17.78 -9.79
C LYS A 48 1.40 -17.69 -9.40
N LEU A 49 1.10 -17.18 -8.19
CA LEU A 49 -0.27 -16.90 -7.73
C LEU A 49 -1.01 -16.01 -8.75
N MET A 50 -0.36 -14.93 -9.19
CA MET A 50 -0.95 -14.01 -10.15
C MET A 50 -1.21 -14.69 -11.49
N THR A 51 -0.32 -15.54 -11.97
CA THR A 51 -0.46 -16.18 -13.30
C THR A 51 -1.40 -17.38 -13.30
N SER A 52 -1.64 -18.03 -12.16
CA SER A 52 -2.34 -19.32 -12.12
C SER A 52 -3.86 -19.20 -12.05
N GLN A 53 -4.38 -18.17 -11.37
CA GLN A 53 -5.81 -18.07 -11.09
C GLN A 53 -6.31 -16.64 -10.98
N ASN A 54 -7.57 -16.45 -11.33
CA ASN A 54 -8.28 -15.21 -11.05
C ASN A 54 -8.50 -15.07 -9.53
N ILE A 55 -8.43 -13.85 -9.02
CA ILE A 55 -8.53 -13.56 -7.58
C ILE A 55 -9.87 -12.87 -7.31
N ASN A 56 -10.83 -13.64 -6.82
CA ASN A 56 -12.14 -13.11 -6.42
C ASN A 56 -12.09 -12.45 -5.03
N SER A 57 -13.18 -11.81 -4.64
CA SER A 57 -13.31 -11.09 -3.35
C SER A 57 -13.06 -11.99 -2.14
N SER A 58 -13.47 -13.26 -2.17
CA SER A 58 -13.22 -14.23 -1.09
C SER A 58 -11.73 -14.53 -0.94
N VAL A 59 -11.01 -14.77 -2.04
CA VAL A 59 -9.56 -14.98 -2.01
C VAL A 59 -8.84 -13.71 -1.57
N MET A 60 -9.25 -12.53 -2.03
CA MET A 60 -8.70 -11.25 -1.55
C MET A 60 -8.88 -11.08 -0.04
N ALA A 61 -10.03 -11.46 0.50
CA ALA A 61 -10.34 -11.39 1.93
C ALA A 61 -9.50 -12.35 2.78
N LEU A 62 -9.03 -13.47 2.22
CA LEU A 62 -8.07 -14.37 2.85
C LEU A 62 -6.64 -13.82 2.77
N LEU A 63 -6.27 -13.23 1.63
CA LEU A 63 -4.94 -12.69 1.37
C LEU A 63 -4.62 -11.41 2.16
N ARG A 64 -5.63 -10.67 2.62
CA ARG A 64 -5.41 -9.46 3.43
C ARG A 64 -4.94 -9.79 4.84
N LYS A 65 -3.99 -9.00 5.36
CA LYS A 65 -3.76 -8.91 6.81
C LYS A 65 -4.81 -7.96 7.40
N PRO A 66 -5.49 -8.29 8.51
CA PRO A 66 -6.41 -7.38 9.19
C PRO A 66 -5.71 -6.06 9.53
N LEU A 67 -6.39 -4.94 9.31
CA LEU A 67 -5.79 -3.61 9.45
C LEU A 67 -5.25 -3.38 10.88
N GLN A 68 -6.00 -3.84 11.88
CA GLN A 68 -5.69 -3.70 13.30
C GLN A 68 -4.42 -4.45 13.73
N GLU A 69 -3.98 -5.45 12.96
CA GLU A 69 -2.74 -6.18 13.28
C GLU A 69 -1.49 -5.35 12.99
N PHE A 70 -1.56 -4.45 11.99
CA PHE A 70 -0.39 -3.71 11.52
C PHE A 70 -0.58 -2.20 11.51
N PHE A 71 -1.71 -1.65 11.93
CA PHE A 71 -1.97 -0.22 11.88
C PHE A 71 -2.67 0.29 13.13
N LYS A 72 -2.15 1.39 13.68
CA LYS A 72 -2.81 2.20 14.69
C LYS A 72 -2.82 3.65 14.26
N CYS A 73 -3.89 4.35 14.61
CA CYS A 73 -4.08 5.75 14.28
C CYS A 73 -4.78 6.46 15.42
N GLU A 74 -4.16 7.56 15.85
CA GLU A 74 -4.69 8.46 16.86
C GLU A 74 -4.72 9.89 16.30
N ILE A 75 -5.70 10.66 16.71
CA ILE A 75 -5.75 12.10 16.50
C ILE A 75 -5.56 12.77 17.86
N SER A 76 -4.49 13.55 18.00
CA SER A 76 -4.13 14.25 19.22
C SER A 76 -4.38 15.76 19.10
N SER A 77 -4.97 16.33 20.16
CA SER A 77 -5.29 17.77 20.28
C SER A 77 -4.87 18.25 21.67
N GLY A 78 -3.64 18.77 21.79
CA GLY A 78 -3.05 19.05 23.09
C GLY A 78 -2.90 17.77 23.93
N LYS A 79 -3.66 17.65 25.03
CA LYS A 79 -3.69 16.46 25.89
C LYS A 79 -4.78 15.45 25.51
N ALA A 80 -5.76 15.85 24.69
CA ALA A 80 -6.84 14.95 24.28
C ALA A 80 -6.37 14.04 23.14
N LYS A 81 -6.79 12.78 23.18
CA LYS A 81 -6.52 11.77 22.15
C LYS A 81 -7.82 11.07 21.77
N ARG A 82 -8.02 10.81 20.48
CA ARG A 82 -9.12 9.99 19.95
C ARG A 82 -8.61 9.03 18.90
N ILE A 83 -9.16 7.81 18.87
CA ILE A 83 -8.76 6.77 17.92
C ILE A 83 -9.42 7.08 16.55
N CYS A 84 -8.69 6.86 15.46
CA CYS A 84 -9.25 6.98 14.11
C CYS A 84 -10.27 5.86 13.84
N ASN A 85 -11.33 6.14 13.07
CA ASN A 85 -12.23 5.08 12.62
C ASN A 85 -11.53 4.20 11.58
N THR A 86 -11.25 2.96 11.96
CA THR A 86 -10.64 1.92 11.11
C THR A 86 -11.62 0.82 10.70
N GLU A 87 -12.91 0.96 11.03
CA GLU A 87 -13.96 -0.01 10.69
C GLU A 87 -14.51 0.25 9.28
N ASP A 88 -14.69 1.52 8.91
CA ASP A 88 -15.27 1.93 7.63
C ASP A 88 -14.23 2.25 6.55
N VAL A 89 -13.22 1.39 6.42
CA VAL A 89 -12.13 1.58 5.44
C VAL A 89 -12.53 1.06 4.07
N VAL A 90 -12.27 1.86 3.03
CA VAL A 90 -12.43 1.39 1.65
C VAL A 90 -11.17 0.61 1.29
N MET A 91 -11.36 -0.58 0.71
CA MET A 91 -10.27 -1.40 0.21
C MET A 91 -10.25 -1.34 -1.30
N GLY A 92 -9.06 -1.25 -1.88
CA GLY A 92 -8.88 -1.38 -3.32
C GLY A 92 -7.64 -2.19 -3.66
N SER A 93 -7.66 -2.81 -4.83
CA SER A 93 -6.50 -3.44 -5.45
C SER A 93 -5.82 -2.44 -6.37
N TYR A 94 -4.53 -2.21 -6.17
CA TYR A 94 -3.75 -1.26 -6.96
C TYR A 94 -2.54 -1.91 -7.59
N PHE A 95 -2.27 -1.53 -8.83
CA PHE A 95 -1.07 -1.96 -9.56
C PHE A 95 0.18 -1.29 -8.99
N SER A 96 1.25 -2.08 -8.92
CA SER A 96 2.62 -1.57 -8.74
C SER A 96 3.52 -2.12 -9.84
N SER A 97 4.62 -1.43 -10.10
CA SER A 97 5.63 -1.83 -11.09
C SER A 97 6.24 -3.22 -10.85
N THR A 98 6.03 -3.84 -9.69
CA THR A 98 6.53 -5.19 -9.38
C THR A 98 5.64 -6.32 -9.93
N ASN A 99 4.57 -6.00 -10.67
CA ASN A 99 3.59 -6.98 -11.19
C ASN A 99 2.88 -7.80 -10.10
N ILE A 100 2.89 -7.30 -8.87
CA ILE A 100 2.14 -7.85 -7.75
C ILE A 100 1.03 -6.85 -7.42
N PHE A 101 -0.22 -7.32 -7.36
CA PHE A 101 -1.32 -6.47 -6.91
C PHE A 101 -1.19 -6.15 -5.43
N ASN A 102 -1.67 -4.98 -5.05
CA ASN A 102 -1.51 -4.46 -3.72
C ASN A 102 -2.88 -4.15 -3.13
N LEU A 103 -3.17 -4.74 -1.98
CA LEU A 103 -4.33 -4.38 -1.19
C LEU A 103 -4.00 -3.13 -0.39
N CYS A 104 -4.68 -2.03 -0.72
CA CYS A 104 -4.56 -0.75 -0.03
C CYS A 104 -5.81 -0.46 0.77
N PHE A 105 -5.62 0.26 1.88
CA PHE A 105 -6.69 0.67 2.78
C PHE A 105 -6.81 2.17 2.76
N THR A 106 -8.03 2.68 2.62
CA THR A 106 -8.33 4.10 2.52
C THR A 106 -9.20 4.54 3.70
N LEU A 107 -8.66 5.39 4.60
CA LEU A 107 -9.41 5.97 5.72
C LEU A 107 -10.23 7.16 5.29
N ASN A 108 -11.40 7.32 5.90
CA ASN A 108 -12.24 8.50 5.78
C ASN A 108 -12.79 8.75 4.35
N SER A 109 -12.64 7.78 3.44
CA SER A 109 -13.26 7.85 2.11
C SER A 109 -14.78 7.81 2.23
N VAL A 110 -15.43 8.58 1.37
CA VAL A 110 -16.88 8.57 1.15
C VAL A 110 -17.25 7.90 -0.17
N TRP A 111 -16.30 7.23 -0.83
CA TRP A 111 -16.56 6.43 -2.04
C TRP A 111 -17.66 5.40 -1.76
N SER A 112 -18.67 5.36 -2.64
CA SER A 112 -19.88 4.54 -2.48
C SER A 112 -20.71 4.84 -1.22
N GLN A 113 -20.45 5.94 -0.51
CA GLN A 113 -21.09 6.32 0.75
C GLN A 113 -21.43 7.82 0.76
N PRO A 114 -22.31 8.31 -0.13
CA PRO A 114 -22.53 9.74 -0.35
C PRO A 114 -23.09 10.49 0.87
N HIS A 115 -23.72 9.78 1.79
CA HIS A 115 -24.27 10.35 3.03
C HIS A 115 -23.29 10.31 4.21
N LYS A 116 -22.14 9.64 4.07
CA LYS A 116 -21.13 9.58 5.12
C LYS A 116 -20.51 10.95 5.29
N LYS A 117 -20.53 11.44 6.52
CA LYS A 117 -19.85 12.70 6.87
C LYS A 117 -18.35 12.47 6.89
N THR A 118 -17.62 13.34 6.20
CA THR A 118 -16.16 13.34 6.25
C THR A 118 -15.69 13.76 7.64
N LEU A 119 -14.68 13.06 8.14
CA LEU A 119 -13.98 13.44 9.35
C LEU A 119 -13.29 14.78 9.13
N LYS A 120 -13.61 15.74 10.00
CA LYS A 120 -12.92 17.03 10.06
C LYS A 120 -11.80 16.93 11.09
N VAL A 121 -10.61 17.39 10.72
CA VAL A 121 -9.47 17.49 11.62
C VAL A 121 -9.01 18.94 11.66
N ARG A 122 -8.93 19.50 12.87
CA ARG A 122 -8.60 20.90 13.09
C ARG A 122 -7.12 21.13 12.80
N LYS A 123 -6.79 22.37 12.45
CA LYS A 123 -5.39 22.79 12.23
C LYS A 123 -4.45 22.57 13.41
N SER A 124 -4.97 22.59 14.64
CA SER A 124 -4.20 22.33 15.86
C SER A 124 -4.06 20.84 16.18
N GLU A 125 -4.81 19.97 15.50
CA GLU A 125 -4.76 18.54 15.70
C GLU A 125 -3.62 17.91 14.91
N LYS A 126 -3.11 16.81 15.45
CA LYS A 126 -2.09 15.98 14.82
C LYS A 126 -2.67 14.58 14.65
N ILE A 127 -2.41 13.97 13.50
CA ILE A 127 -2.56 12.52 13.38
C ILE A 127 -1.24 11.90 13.82
N GLU A 128 -1.30 10.80 14.53
CA GLU A 128 -0.18 9.91 14.78
C GLU A 128 -0.55 8.56 14.18
N MET A 129 0.18 8.16 13.14
CA MET A 129 0.02 6.85 12.51
C MET A 129 1.21 5.99 12.86
N GLU A 130 0.94 4.79 13.36
CA GLU A 130 1.92 3.77 13.65
C GLU A 130 1.60 2.55 12.82
N PHE A 131 2.59 2.08 12.07
CA PHE A 131 2.47 0.85 11.30
C PHE A 131 3.38 -0.20 11.91
N TYR A 132 2.96 -1.45 11.99
CA TYR A 132 3.74 -2.54 12.55
C TYR A 132 4.01 -3.54 11.44
N ILE A 133 5.22 -3.50 10.88
CA ILE A 133 5.61 -4.41 9.81
C ILE A 133 6.38 -5.57 10.43
N ASP A 134 5.68 -6.67 10.67
CA ASP A 134 6.29 -7.94 11.00
C ASP A 134 6.64 -8.68 9.71
N ILE A 135 7.94 -8.72 9.40
CA ILE A 135 8.50 -9.51 8.30
C ILE A 135 8.99 -10.87 8.73
N SER A 136 9.01 -11.15 10.04
CA SER A 136 9.45 -12.45 10.52
C SER A 136 8.38 -13.51 10.21
N ASP A 137 7.10 -13.14 10.32
CA ASP A 137 5.94 -14.05 10.37
C ASP A 137 6.18 -15.24 11.31
N ARG A 138 6.89 -14.97 12.40
CA ARG A 138 7.07 -15.90 13.49
C ARG A 138 6.19 -15.40 14.63
N GLU A 139 5.50 -16.31 15.30
CA GLU A 139 4.54 -15.97 16.36
C GLU A 139 5.14 -15.03 17.44
N LYS A 140 4.31 -14.31 18.17
CA LYS A 140 4.74 -13.32 19.19
C LYS A 140 5.59 -13.90 20.34
N ASN A 141 5.69 -15.23 20.46
CA ASN A 141 6.37 -15.94 21.55
C ASN A 141 7.85 -16.25 21.30
N ILE A 142 8.56 -15.42 20.51
CA ILE A 142 9.97 -15.71 20.22
C ILE A 142 10.90 -15.08 21.25
N ASN A 143 11.97 -15.81 21.55
CA ASN A 143 13.04 -15.37 22.41
C ASN A 143 13.71 -14.10 21.87
N LYS A 144 13.60 -12.99 22.62
CA LYS A 144 14.08 -11.66 22.23
C LYS A 144 15.60 -11.55 22.06
N GLY A 145 16.37 -12.55 22.49
CA GLY A 145 17.85 -12.56 22.37
C GLY A 145 18.42 -13.30 21.16
N LYS A 146 17.59 -13.83 20.24
CA LYS A 146 18.07 -14.58 19.07
C LYS A 146 17.78 -13.84 17.77
N ILE A 147 18.70 -13.96 16.81
CA ILE A 147 18.48 -13.50 15.43
C ILE A 147 17.34 -14.33 14.85
N GLN A 148 16.38 -13.65 14.25
CA GLN A 148 15.21 -14.23 13.62
C GLN A 148 15.27 -13.97 12.13
N LEU A 149 15.59 -15.02 11.41
CA LEU A 149 15.39 -15.01 9.97
C LEU A 149 13.89 -15.07 9.67
N PRO A 150 13.41 -14.43 8.61
CA PRO A 150 12.00 -14.51 8.24
C PRO A 150 11.58 -15.95 7.94
N ARG A 151 10.31 -16.26 8.14
CA ARG A 151 9.70 -17.55 7.75
C ARG A 151 9.37 -17.58 6.26
N TYR A 152 9.11 -16.43 5.64
CA TYR A 152 8.72 -16.33 4.24
C TYR A 152 9.63 -15.37 3.47
N SER A 153 9.79 -15.61 2.17
CA SER A 153 10.37 -14.59 1.29
C SER A 153 9.39 -13.43 1.08
N TYR A 154 9.94 -12.23 1.16
CA TYR A 154 9.26 -10.98 0.82
C TYR A 154 9.88 -10.39 -0.44
N PRO A 155 9.11 -9.79 -1.36
CA PRO A 155 9.68 -9.34 -2.63
C PRO A 155 10.55 -8.07 -2.52
N SER A 156 10.69 -7.46 -1.32
CA SER A 156 11.48 -6.22 -1.13
C SER A 156 11.78 -5.88 0.33
N ILE A 157 12.41 -4.72 0.49
CA ILE A 157 12.55 -3.96 1.74
C ILE A 157 11.17 -3.64 2.34
N PRO A 158 11.02 -3.75 3.68
CA PRO A 158 9.83 -3.29 4.38
C PRO A 158 9.66 -1.77 4.28
N SER A 159 8.63 -1.33 3.58
CA SER A 159 8.27 0.08 3.43
C SER A 159 6.77 0.28 3.48
N ILE A 160 6.29 1.51 3.37
CA ILE A 160 4.87 1.84 3.28
C ILE A 160 4.70 2.83 2.15
N GLN A 161 3.73 2.57 1.27
CA GLN A 161 3.33 3.57 0.28
C GLN A 161 2.13 4.31 0.86
N LEU A 162 2.18 5.64 0.92
CA LEU A 162 1.09 6.47 1.44
C LEU A 162 0.79 7.64 0.51
N VAL A 163 -0.49 7.89 0.28
CA VAL A 163 -0.99 9.06 -0.47
C VAL A 163 -2.13 9.72 0.30
N ALA A 164 -2.19 11.05 0.25
CA ALA A 164 -3.31 11.84 0.73
C ALA A 164 -4.06 12.39 -0.48
N HIS A 165 -5.37 12.24 -0.46
CA HIS A 165 -6.22 12.63 -1.56
C HIS A 165 -7.58 13.13 -1.07
N SER A 166 -8.36 13.66 -2.00
CA SER A 166 -9.74 14.09 -1.75
C SER A 166 -10.60 12.93 -1.22
N PRO A 167 -11.55 13.18 -0.29
CA PRO A 167 -12.38 12.13 0.28
C PRO A 167 -13.28 11.40 -0.71
N PHE A 168 -13.55 12.03 -1.83
CA PHE A 168 -14.50 11.54 -2.82
C PHE A 168 -13.90 10.48 -3.74
N LEU A 169 -12.58 10.41 -3.89
CA LEU A 169 -11.89 9.42 -4.73
C LEU A 169 -11.03 8.49 -3.89
N THR A 170 -10.49 7.44 -4.52
CA THR A 170 -9.39 6.65 -3.99
C THR A 170 -8.21 6.74 -4.96
N ALA A 171 -7.00 6.93 -4.46
CA ALA A 171 -5.83 7.18 -5.28
C ALA A 171 -4.81 6.06 -5.14
N SER A 172 -4.22 5.62 -6.25
CA SER A 172 -3.10 4.68 -6.19
C SER A 172 -1.88 5.33 -5.51
N PRO A 173 -1.41 4.77 -4.38
CA PRO A 173 -0.21 5.28 -3.72
C PRO A 173 1.06 4.98 -4.53
N PHE A 174 1.01 4.10 -5.53
CA PHE A 174 2.15 3.82 -6.41
C PHE A 174 2.31 4.84 -7.54
N VAL A 175 1.26 5.60 -7.84
CA VAL A 175 1.26 6.61 -8.89
C VAL A 175 1.56 7.99 -8.34
N SER A 176 1.03 8.29 -7.15
CA SER A 176 1.04 9.65 -6.58
C SER A 176 1.41 9.70 -5.10
N GLY A 177 1.77 8.55 -4.51
CA GLY A 177 2.16 8.46 -3.12
C GLY A 177 3.66 8.64 -2.89
N HIS A 178 4.01 8.55 -1.61
CA HIS A 178 5.38 8.57 -1.11
C HIS A 178 5.70 7.24 -0.44
N GLU A 179 6.95 6.78 -0.61
CA GLU A 179 7.46 5.60 0.07
C GLU A 179 8.09 5.97 1.42
N PHE A 180 7.72 5.24 2.47
CA PHE A 180 8.21 5.37 3.83
C PHE A 180 8.86 4.06 4.26
N VAL A 181 10.18 4.01 4.26
CA VAL A 181 10.94 2.84 4.71
C VAL A 181 10.73 2.62 6.20
N ALA A 182 10.61 1.36 6.61
CA ALA A 182 10.45 0.97 8.01
C ALA A 182 11.66 1.41 8.88
N GLY A 183 11.42 1.55 10.18
CA GLY A 183 12.46 1.91 11.17
C GLY A 183 12.84 3.39 11.24
N LYS A 184 12.01 4.25 10.65
CA LYS A 184 12.19 5.71 10.63
C LYS A 184 10.95 6.41 11.14
N GLU A 185 11.13 7.55 11.80
CA GLU A 185 10.03 8.45 12.17
C GLU A 185 9.93 9.50 11.08
N TYR A 186 8.72 9.73 10.60
CA TYR A 186 8.47 10.74 9.58
C TYR A 186 7.58 11.81 10.18
N LYS A 187 7.86 13.07 9.84
CA LYS A 187 6.98 14.18 10.14
C LYS A 187 6.50 14.75 8.83
N ILE A 188 5.19 14.74 8.62
CA ILE A 188 4.62 15.10 7.33
C ILE A 188 3.70 16.30 7.53
N LYS A 189 3.97 17.34 6.75
CA LYS A 189 3.11 18.53 6.66
C LYS A 189 2.26 18.38 5.42
N LEU A 190 0.95 18.50 5.60
CA LEU A 190 0.01 18.52 4.49
C LEU A 190 -0.36 19.95 4.16
N LYS A 191 -0.35 20.26 2.88
CA LYS A 191 -0.93 21.47 2.33
C LYS A 191 -2.05 21.08 1.39
N GLN A 192 -3.28 21.47 1.74
CA GLN A 192 -4.43 21.35 0.88
C GLN A 192 -4.43 22.51 -0.13
N GLU A 193 -4.68 22.20 -1.40
CA GLU A 193 -4.88 23.19 -2.45
C GLU A 193 -6.23 22.91 -3.11
N GLU A 194 -7.14 23.89 -3.01
CA GLU A 194 -8.45 23.85 -3.65
C GLU A 194 -8.44 24.75 -4.88
N ARG A 195 -9.03 24.26 -5.97
CA ARG A 195 -9.27 25.06 -7.17
C ARG A 195 -10.73 24.93 -7.56
N HIS A 196 -11.33 26.09 -7.83
CA HIS A 196 -12.70 26.24 -8.29
C HIS A 196 -12.67 26.91 -9.66
N LEU A 197 -13.07 26.15 -10.67
CA LEU A 197 -13.18 26.58 -12.05
C LEU A 197 -14.66 26.73 -12.40
N LEU A 198 -14.94 27.56 -13.39
CA LEU A 198 -16.30 27.81 -13.83
C LEU A 198 -16.65 26.91 -15.04
N PRO A 199 -17.84 26.28 -15.07
CA PRO A 199 -18.29 25.50 -16.22
C PRO A 199 -18.55 26.42 -17.43
N PRO A 200 -18.92 25.89 -18.61
CA PRO A 200 -19.42 26.73 -19.71
C PRO A 200 -20.44 27.78 -19.24
N PRO A 201 -20.37 29.02 -19.75
CA PRO A 201 -19.63 29.48 -20.93
C PRO A 201 -18.23 30.05 -20.65
N TYR A 202 -17.66 29.87 -19.46
CA TYR A 202 -16.34 30.42 -19.12
C TYR A 202 -15.21 29.63 -19.82
N GLU A 203 -14.08 30.30 -20.08
CA GLU A 203 -12.93 29.72 -20.80
C GLU A 203 -12.38 28.44 -20.15
N THR A 204 -12.56 28.29 -18.84
CA THR A 204 -12.13 27.12 -18.08
C THR A 204 -12.82 25.83 -18.54
N ASN A 205 -14.03 25.92 -19.11
CA ASN A 205 -14.82 24.82 -19.70
C ASN A 205 -14.78 23.52 -18.89
N CYS A 206 -14.89 23.62 -17.56
CA CYS A 206 -14.70 22.47 -16.67
C CYS A 206 -15.92 21.54 -16.66
N THR A 207 -15.70 20.28 -16.24
CA THR A 207 -16.76 19.29 -16.05
C THR A 207 -17.14 19.17 -14.57
N ASN A 208 -18.44 19.19 -14.27
CA ASN A 208 -18.95 19.04 -12.89
C ASN A 208 -19.11 17.55 -12.51
N TYR A 209 -17.99 16.91 -12.21
CA TYR A 209 -17.97 15.50 -11.79
C TYR A 209 -18.70 15.23 -10.47
N MET A 210 -18.74 16.21 -9.56
CA MET A 210 -19.40 16.03 -8.26
C MET A 210 -20.91 15.83 -8.41
N ALA A 211 -21.52 16.49 -9.40
CA ALA A 211 -22.93 16.27 -9.73
C ALA A 211 -23.18 14.84 -10.20
N GLU A 212 -22.33 14.30 -11.09
CA GLU A 212 -22.43 12.91 -11.56
C GLU A 212 -22.18 11.89 -10.43
N TRP A 213 -21.17 12.14 -9.61
CA TRP A 213 -20.87 11.33 -8.43
C TRP A 213 -22.05 11.26 -7.48
N SER A 214 -22.68 12.40 -7.20
CA SER A 214 -23.89 12.44 -6.36
C SER A 214 -25.06 11.72 -7.01
N ALA A 215 -25.29 11.92 -8.31
CA ALA A 215 -26.38 11.28 -9.06
C ALA A 215 -26.23 9.75 -9.13
N ARG A 216 -24.99 9.25 -9.06
CA ARG A 216 -24.64 7.84 -9.09
C ARG A 216 -24.36 7.25 -7.71
N ASN A 217 -25.02 7.78 -6.67
CA ASN A 217 -24.93 7.31 -5.29
C ASN A 217 -23.48 7.17 -4.77
N GLY A 218 -22.63 8.12 -5.12
CA GLY A 218 -21.25 8.18 -4.65
C GLY A 218 -20.26 7.29 -5.43
N VAL A 219 -20.63 6.83 -6.63
CA VAL A 219 -19.78 5.99 -7.49
C VAL A 219 -19.75 6.55 -8.91
N ALA A 220 -18.86 7.52 -9.16
CA ALA A 220 -18.57 8.05 -10.48
C ALA A 220 -17.13 8.54 -10.58
N PRO A 221 -16.59 8.70 -11.81
CA PRO A 221 -15.34 9.41 -12.05
C PRO A 221 -15.34 10.82 -11.46
N LEU A 222 -14.18 11.26 -10.96
CA LEU A 222 -13.99 12.59 -10.36
C LEU A 222 -12.94 13.45 -11.07
N ASN A 223 -12.39 12.93 -12.16
CA ASN A 223 -11.45 13.59 -13.05
C ASN A 223 -11.37 12.81 -14.37
N GLU A 224 -10.69 13.37 -15.38
CA GLU A 224 -10.59 12.79 -16.71
C GLU A 224 -9.91 11.42 -16.69
N ARG A 225 -8.92 11.22 -15.82
CA ARG A 225 -8.22 9.95 -15.69
C ARG A 225 -9.15 8.84 -15.19
N MET A 226 -9.99 9.12 -14.19
CA MET A 226 -10.96 8.15 -13.69
C MET A 226 -12.02 7.79 -14.75
N VAL A 227 -12.34 8.68 -15.69
CA VAL A 227 -13.23 8.36 -16.81
C VAL A 227 -12.61 7.29 -17.70
N VAL A 228 -11.31 7.45 -18.02
CA VAL A 228 -10.57 6.46 -18.82
C VAL A 228 -10.50 5.12 -18.10
N GLU A 229 -10.17 5.13 -16.81
CA GLU A 229 -10.09 3.90 -16.01
C GLU A 229 -11.46 3.24 -15.82
N GLU A 230 -12.54 4.00 -15.62
CA GLU A 230 -13.90 3.46 -15.59
C GLU A 230 -14.29 2.82 -16.94
N CYS A 231 -13.92 3.45 -18.06
CA CYS A 231 -14.16 2.89 -19.38
C CYS A 231 -13.46 1.55 -19.55
N LYS A 232 -12.16 1.47 -19.23
CA LYS A 232 -11.41 0.20 -19.28
C LYS A 232 -12.06 -0.85 -18.38
N TYR A 233 -12.40 -0.47 -17.14
CA TYR A 233 -13.06 -1.34 -16.18
C TYR A 233 -14.36 -1.96 -16.74
N LYS A 234 -15.25 -1.13 -17.30
CA LYS A 234 -16.55 -1.60 -17.83
C LYS A 234 -16.36 -2.56 -19.00
N ASN A 235 -15.50 -2.22 -19.97
CA ASN A 235 -15.27 -3.08 -21.14
C ASN A 235 -14.60 -4.40 -20.71
N CYS A 236 -13.58 -4.36 -19.86
CA CYS A 236 -12.92 -5.58 -19.37
C CYS A 236 -13.86 -6.50 -18.59
N ARG A 237 -14.72 -5.93 -17.73
CA ARG A 237 -15.73 -6.70 -17.00
C ARG A 237 -16.72 -7.38 -17.94
N GLU A 238 -17.14 -6.70 -19.01
CA GLU A 238 -18.09 -7.23 -19.99
C GLU A 238 -17.47 -8.30 -20.91
N GLU A 239 -16.20 -8.15 -21.29
CA GLU A 239 -15.52 -9.06 -22.22
C GLU A 239 -14.86 -10.27 -21.54
N MET A 240 -14.33 -10.09 -20.32
CA MET A 240 -13.50 -11.11 -19.65
C MET A 240 -14.08 -11.63 -18.34
N GLU A 241 -15.18 -11.06 -17.85
CA GLU A 241 -15.77 -11.37 -16.52
C GLU A 241 -14.79 -11.19 -15.36
N CYS A 242 -13.71 -10.43 -15.58
CA CYS A 242 -12.71 -10.07 -14.60
C CYS A 242 -12.06 -8.73 -14.95
N VAL A 243 -11.39 -8.12 -13.99
CA VAL A 243 -10.71 -6.83 -14.15
C VAL A 243 -9.20 -7.05 -14.10
N PRO A 244 -8.44 -6.69 -15.15
CA PRO A 244 -6.99 -6.69 -15.09
C PRO A 244 -6.51 -5.83 -13.92
N PHE A 245 -5.54 -6.34 -13.15
CA PHE A 245 -5.00 -5.61 -11.99
C PHE A 245 -4.35 -4.27 -12.36
N SER A 246 -4.06 -4.03 -13.65
CA SER A 246 -3.51 -2.79 -14.18
C SER A 246 -4.54 -1.65 -14.30
N ILE A 247 -5.84 -1.96 -14.16
CA ILE A 247 -6.90 -0.96 -14.15
C ILE A 247 -6.98 -0.33 -12.77
N ASP A 248 -6.77 0.99 -12.73
CA ASP A 248 -6.68 1.78 -11.50
C ASP A 248 -8.05 2.43 -11.21
N TYR A 249 -9.08 1.58 -11.04
CA TYR A 249 -10.44 2.00 -10.74
C TYR A 249 -11.01 1.20 -9.56
N PRO A 250 -11.75 1.81 -8.62
CA PRO A 250 -12.25 1.08 -7.45
C PRO A 250 -13.36 0.10 -7.83
N HIS A 251 -13.17 -1.18 -7.50
CA HIS A 251 -14.15 -2.24 -7.76
C HIS A 251 -14.05 -3.38 -6.75
N ASN A 252 -15.12 -4.18 -6.67
CA ASN A 252 -15.16 -5.44 -5.90
C ASN A 252 -15.14 -6.67 -6.82
N GLU A 253 -15.00 -6.47 -8.13
CA GLU A 253 -14.96 -7.54 -9.13
C GLU A 253 -13.72 -8.42 -9.00
N THR A 254 -13.80 -9.61 -9.59
CA THR A 254 -12.69 -10.57 -9.67
C THR A 254 -11.51 -9.97 -10.43
N VAL A 255 -10.31 -10.04 -9.85
CA VAL A 255 -9.07 -9.62 -10.54
C VAL A 255 -8.59 -10.74 -11.46
N CYS A 256 -8.30 -10.40 -12.72
CA CYS A 256 -7.80 -11.35 -13.70
C CYS A 256 -6.42 -11.89 -13.32
N LYS A 257 -6.18 -13.17 -13.63
CA LYS A 257 -4.83 -13.73 -13.62
C LYS A 257 -3.93 -12.93 -14.57
N PHE A 258 -2.68 -12.72 -14.15
CA PHE A 258 -1.68 -12.12 -15.00
C PHE A 258 -1.38 -13.02 -16.19
N CYS A 259 -1.52 -12.46 -17.37
CA CYS A 259 -1.10 -13.09 -18.61
C CYS A 259 -0.16 -12.13 -19.31
N LYS A 260 1.10 -12.54 -19.45
CA LYS A 260 2.19 -11.72 -20.02
C LYS A 260 1.88 -11.24 -21.46
N ASN A 261 1.08 -12.00 -22.20
CA ASN A 261 0.68 -11.71 -23.58
C ASN A 261 -0.74 -11.17 -23.70
N CYS A 262 -1.47 -11.06 -22.59
CA CYS A 262 -2.81 -10.47 -22.55
C CYS A 262 -2.64 -9.02 -22.14
N SER A 263 -2.01 -8.23 -23.00
CA SER A 263 -2.08 -6.78 -22.88
C SER A 263 -3.53 -6.37 -23.04
N ILE A 264 -3.96 -5.32 -22.31
CA ILE A 264 -5.21 -4.65 -22.63
C ILE A 264 -5.15 -4.30 -24.11
N ASP A 265 -6.19 -4.65 -24.86
CA ASP A 265 -6.27 -4.35 -26.29
C ASP A 265 -5.94 -2.87 -26.50
N GLN A 266 -4.92 -2.60 -27.32
CA GLN A 266 -4.49 -1.24 -27.62
C GLN A 266 -5.66 -0.43 -28.20
N GLN A 267 -6.56 -1.07 -28.96
CA GLN A 267 -7.78 -0.43 -29.46
C GLN A 267 -8.70 -0.01 -28.32
N LEU A 268 -8.83 -0.82 -27.27
CA LEU A 268 -9.59 -0.45 -26.07
C LEU A 268 -8.95 0.72 -25.33
N VAL A 269 -7.63 0.71 -25.17
CA VAL A 269 -6.90 1.83 -24.55
C VAL A 269 -7.14 3.12 -25.34
N GLU A 270 -7.00 3.09 -26.66
CA GLU A 270 -7.23 4.24 -27.53
C GLU A 270 -8.69 4.71 -27.48
N LYS A 271 -9.65 3.77 -27.55
CA LYS A 271 -11.10 4.04 -27.42
C LYS A 271 -11.41 4.79 -26.12
N CYS A 272 -10.91 4.30 -24.98
CA CYS A 272 -11.15 4.94 -23.69
C CYS A 272 -10.40 6.27 -23.54
N THR A 273 -9.20 6.40 -24.09
CA THR A 273 -8.41 7.64 -24.02
C THR A 273 -9.09 8.79 -24.78
N ARG A 274 -9.82 8.50 -25.87
CA ARG A 274 -10.61 9.51 -26.59
C ARG A 274 -11.66 10.20 -25.72
N LEU A 275 -12.11 9.59 -24.62
CA LEU A 275 -13.03 10.24 -23.68
C LEU A 275 -12.42 11.50 -23.03
N GLN A 276 -11.10 11.61 -22.93
CA GLN A 276 -10.43 12.81 -22.42
C GLN A 276 -10.61 14.05 -23.31
N GLN A 277 -11.11 13.88 -24.55
CA GLN A 277 -11.46 15.01 -25.43
C GLN A 277 -12.85 15.58 -25.12
N ILE A 278 -13.70 14.80 -24.44
CA ILE A 278 -15.08 15.16 -24.09
C ILE A 278 -15.13 15.64 -22.65
N TYR A 279 -14.40 14.95 -21.78
CA TYR A 279 -14.32 15.23 -20.36
C TYR A 279 -13.14 16.16 -20.09
N ASN A 280 -13.45 17.38 -19.65
CA ASN A 280 -12.46 18.39 -19.30
C ASN A 280 -12.08 18.30 -17.83
N GLN A 281 -11.14 19.14 -17.42
CA GLN A 281 -10.72 19.28 -16.03
C GLN A 281 -11.91 19.47 -15.07
N PRO A 282 -11.81 18.92 -13.85
CA PRO A 282 -12.88 19.05 -12.85
C PRO A 282 -13.10 20.51 -12.47
N CYS A 283 -14.37 20.89 -12.30
CA CYS A 283 -14.72 22.23 -11.82
C CYS A 283 -14.24 22.47 -10.39
N ASP A 284 -14.39 21.47 -9.53
CA ASP A 284 -13.93 21.51 -8.16
C ASP A 284 -12.95 20.37 -7.96
N PHE A 285 -11.72 20.69 -7.57
CA PHE A 285 -10.78 19.66 -7.17
C PHE A 285 -9.88 20.11 -6.03
N VAL A 286 -9.58 19.13 -5.19
CA VAL A 286 -8.77 19.27 -3.98
C VAL A 286 -7.57 18.37 -4.13
N THR A 287 -6.38 18.96 -4.12
CA THR A 287 -5.10 18.24 -4.11
C THR A 287 -4.41 18.43 -2.77
N TYR A 288 -3.56 17.47 -2.42
CA TYR A 288 -2.75 17.54 -1.21
C TYR A 288 -1.29 17.43 -1.59
N ARG A 289 -0.50 18.38 -1.12
CA ARG A 289 0.95 18.32 -1.19
C ARG A 289 1.49 17.86 0.16
N MET A 290 2.36 16.86 0.13
CA MET A 290 3.09 16.37 1.30
C MET A 290 4.49 16.96 1.32
N ASP A 291 4.84 17.64 2.40
CA ASP A 291 6.24 17.96 2.71
C ASP A 291 6.71 17.02 3.82
N VAL A 292 7.69 16.18 3.52
CA VAL A 292 8.15 15.08 4.38
C VAL A 292 9.49 15.43 5.03
N GLU A 293 9.55 15.38 6.35
CA GLU A 293 10.76 15.45 7.17
C GLU A 293 11.06 14.04 7.72
N GLU A 294 12.26 13.51 7.48
CA GLU A 294 12.69 12.20 7.98
C GLU A 294 13.55 12.35 9.24
N LYS A 295 13.33 11.47 10.22
CA LYS A 295 14.19 11.31 11.39
C LYS A 295 14.47 9.83 11.64
N LEU A 296 15.75 9.49 11.80
CA LEU A 296 16.13 8.15 12.23
C LEU A 296 15.66 7.88 13.66
N ILE A 297 15.00 6.74 13.87
CA ILE A 297 14.69 6.26 15.21
C ILE A 297 15.81 5.33 15.62
N TYR A 298 16.47 5.66 16.72
CA TYR A 298 17.35 4.71 17.40
C TYR A 298 16.49 3.96 18.42
N PHE A 299 16.22 2.70 18.16
CA PHE A 299 15.63 1.83 19.16
C PHE A 299 16.73 1.48 20.17
N GLU A 300 16.77 2.19 21.31
CA GLU A 300 17.46 1.67 22.49
C GLU A 300 16.67 0.46 22.99
N GLN A 301 17.01 -0.73 22.50
CA GLN A 301 16.53 -1.95 23.11
C GLN A 301 17.21 -2.06 24.48
N ARG A 302 16.53 -1.59 25.54
CA ARG A 302 16.89 -1.98 26.92
C ARG A 302 16.64 -3.47 27.05
N VAL A 303 17.63 -4.27 26.67
CA VAL A 303 17.70 -5.66 27.10
C VAL A 303 17.92 -5.60 28.61
N VAL A 304 16.86 -5.85 29.39
CA VAL A 304 16.99 -6.07 30.83
C VAL A 304 17.67 -7.43 30.98
N CYS A 305 19.00 -7.40 31.02
CA CYS A 305 19.80 -8.59 31.27
C CYS A 305 19.85 -8.82 32.78
N ASN A 306 19.29 -9.94 33.26
CA ASN A 306 19.57 -10.41 34.61
C ASN A 306 21.05 -10.85 34.68
N ASN A 307 21.89 -9.97 35.22
CA ASN A 307 23.22 -10.19 35.82
C ASN A 307 24.38 -10.81 35.00
N SER A 308 24.34 -10.94 33.67
CA SER A 308 25.53 -11.47 32.95
C SER A 308 25.83 -10.97 31.53
N CYS A 309 25.27 -9.85 31.07
CA CYS A 309 25.66 -9.31 29.76
C CYS A 309 26.62 -8.13 29.87
N ILE A 310 27.77 -8.28 29.20
CA ILE A 310 28.71 -7.21 28.89
C ILE A 310 27.94 -6.14 28.11
N LYS A 311 27.97 -4.89 28.59
CA LYS A 311 27.46 -3.73 27.85
C LYS A 311 28.22 -3.61 26.52
N SER A 312 27.66 -4.11 25.43
CA SER A 312 28.10 -3.76 24.09
C SER A 312 27.14 -2.72 23.52
N SER A 313 27.58 -1.47 23.58
CA SER A 313 26.99 -0.37 22.81
C SER A 313 27.34 -0.60 21.34
N TYR A 314 26.48 -1.27 20.58
CA TYR A 314 26.69 -1.37 19.14
C TYR A 314 26.25 -0.06 18.48
N ASN A 315 27.22 0.71 17.99
CA ASN A 315 26.99 1.74 17.00
C ASN A 315 26.68 1.03 15.67
N VAL A 316 25.41 0.83 15.34
CA VAL A 316 25.02 0.28 14.03
C VAL A 316 24.50 1.41 13.15
N LEU A 317 25.40 1.96 12.35
CA LEU A 317 25.07 2.54 11.05
C LEU A 317 24.67 1.37 10.13
N CYS A 318 23.40 1.25 9.72
CA CYS A 318 22.98 0.77 8.39
C CYS A 318 21.45 0.51 8.26
N PRO A 319 20.88 0.64 7.03
CA PRO A 319 19.47 0.37 6.70
C PRO A 319 19.04 -1.11 6.72
N PHE A 320 19.90 -2.02 7.18
CA PHE A 320 19.62 -3.46 7.22
C PHE A 320 20.27 -4.08 8.46
N ILE A 321 19.51 -4.25 9.54
CA ILE A 321 19.93 -4.96 10.74
C ILE A 321 19.36 -6.38 10.78
N ARG A 322 20.29 -7.31 10.99
CA ARG A 322 20.21 -8.57 11.73
C ARG A 322 19.05 -8.60 12.74
N LEU A 323 17.92 -9.16 12.34
CA LEU A 323 16.65 -9.09 13.06
C LEU A 323 16.74 -9.77 14.44
N GLN A 324 16.82 -9.02 15.53
CA GLN A 324 16.41 -9.51 16.85
C GLN A 324 15.11 -8.81 17.22
N ASN A 325 13.96 -9.45 16.95
CA ASN A 325 12.64 -9.08 17.48
C ASN A 325 12.37 -7.55 17.53
N ALA A 326 12.61 -6.86 16.41
CA ALA A 326 12.29 -5.45 16.28
C ALA A 326 10.93 -5.31 15.60
N GLN A 327 9.92 -4.93 16.38
CA GLN A 327 8.66 -4.41 15.87
C GLN A 327 8.95 -3.01 15.32
N TRP A 328 9.12 -2.91 14.01
CA TRP A 328 9.43 -1.63 13.36
C TRP A 328 8.16 -0.79 13.27
N THR A 329 8.17 0.33 13.98
CA THR A 329 7.14 1.36 13.90
C THR A 329 7.67 2.55 13.12
N PRO A 330 7.33 2.69 11.83
CA PRO A 330 7.28 4.02 11.28
C PRO A 330 6.19 4.79 12.04
N LYS A 331 6.63 5.74 12.85
CA LYS A 331 5.77 6.71 13.48
C LYS A 331 5.69 7.91 12.54
N VAL A 332 4.48 8.25 12.11
CA VAL A 332 4.27 9.42 11.26
C VAL A 332 3.50 10.47 12.05
N ASN A 333 4.16 11.59 12.36
CA ASN A 333 3.58 12.72 13.08
C ASN A 333 3.17 13.82 12.10
N TRP A 334 1.94 14.31 12.23
CA TRP A 334 1.37 15.28 11.29
C TRP A 334 1.02 16.59 11.98
N ASN A 335 1.09 17.71 11.26
CA ASN A 335 0.42 18.95 11.66
C ASN A 335 -0.65 19.24 10.59
N ALA A 336 -1.93 19.16 10.94
CA ALA A 336 -3.02 19.22 9.96
C ALA A 336 -3.32 20.65 9.49
N HIS A 337 -3.76 20.80 8.22
CA HIS A 337 -4.49 21.96 7.67
C HIS A 337 -5.64 21.39 6.81
N ASP A 338 -6.81 21.22 7.43
CA ASP A 338 -8.10 20.77 6.87
C ASP A 338 -8.14 19.40 6.12
N TYR A 339 -9.38 18.86 5.96
CA TYR A 339 -9.87 17.52 5.60
C TYR A 339 -8.91 16.56 4.85
N TYR A 340 -8.99 15.23 5.06
CA TYR A 340 -8.20 14.28 4.25
C TYR A 340 -8.68 12.85 4.32
N VAL A 341 -8.29 12.10 3.29
CA VAL A 341 -8.47 10.66 3.14
C VAL A 341 -7.13 10.07 2.76
N MET A 342 -6.73 9.06 3.52
CA MET A 342 -5.37 8.51 3.48
C MET A 342 -5.44 7.08 3.02
N GLN A 343 -4.65 6.76 2.00
CA GLN A 343 -4.53 5.41 1.49
C GLN A 343 -3.10 4.91 1.64
N TRP A 344 -2.93 3.73 2.24
CA TRP A 344 -1.60 3.13 2.38
C TRP A 344 -1.57 1.61 2.30
N ARG A 345 -0.35 1.09 2.23
CA ARG A 345 -0.01 -0.34 2.36
C ARG A 345 1.37 -0.50 2.99
N THR A 346 1.60 -1.61 3.67
CA THR A 346 2.94 -2.13 3.99
C THR A 346 3.57 -2.83 2.76
N GLY A 347 4.50 -2.14 2.08
CA GLY A 347 5.52 -2.67 1.18
C GLY A 347 5.56 -2.07 -0.25
N GLN A 348 6.79 -1.74 -0.71
CA GLN A 348 7.43 -1.93 -2.04
C GLN A 348 7.81 -0.75 -2.96
N VAL A 349 9.13 -0.63 -3.22
CA VAL A 349 9.80 -0.37 -4.52
C VAL A 349 11.00 -1.33 -4.65
N ALA A 350 11.20 -1.91 -5.83
CA ALA A 350 12.44 -2.60 -6.19
C ALA A 350 13.07 -1.87 -7.39
N SER A 351 14.23 -1.26 -7.19
CA SER A 351 15.14 -0.93 -8.29
C SER A 351 16.02 -2.16 -8.56
N LEU A 352 15.81 -2.81 -9.70
CA LEU A 352 16.81 -3.72 -10.23
C LEU A 352 18.01 -2.88 -10.73
N PRO A 353 19.26 -3.30 -10.50
CA PRO A 353 20.38 -2.75 -11.26
C PRO A 353 20.14 -3.06 -12.73
N SER A 354 20.19 -2.03 -13.58
CA SER A 354 20.14 -2.16 -15.03
C SER A 354 21.37 -2.93 -15.53
N GLY A 355 21.31 -4.25 -15.51
CA GLY A 355 22.19 -5.11 -16.29
C GLY A 355 21.69 -5.13 -17.73
N LYS A 356 22.47 -4.55 -18.64
CA LYS A 356 22.27 -4.72 -20.08
C LYS A 356 22.39 -6.21 -20.41
N TRP A 357 21.36 -6.75 -21.06
CA TRP A 357 21.46 -8.01 -21.79
C TRP A 357 21.55 -7.62 -23.26
N GLU A 358 22.72 -7.87 -23.87
CA GLU A 358 22.92 -7.88 -25.33
C GLU A 358 22.28 -9.11 -25.97
#